data_AF-A0A5S3QP95-F1
#
_entry.id   AF-A0A5S3QP95-F1
#
_cell.length_a   1.000
_cell.length_b   1.000
_cell.length_c   1.000
_cell.angle_alpha   90.00
_cell.angle_beta   90.00
_cell.angle_gamma   90.00
#
_symmetry.space_group_name_H-M   'P 1'
#
loop_
_entity.id
_entity.type
_entity.pdbx_description
1 polymer ?
#
loop_
_entity_poly.entity_id
_entity_poly.type
_entity_poly.pdbx_seq_one_letter_code
_entity_poly.pdbx_strand_id
1 'polypeptide(L)'
;MIDFKEQLQSYDLSLVQLAKASPKHKDARRTAITVAKILFREPVLKDYVERKKKLPIKNLTQKVHVSKKILERSRKFILATFIILTGDFTYLREYLKVPL
;
A
#
# COMPACT_ATOMS: atom_id res chain seq x y z
N MET A 1 13.25 9.28 14.82
CA MET A 1 11.90 8.91 14.31
C MET A 1 11.90 9.26 12.83
N ILE A 2 11.65 8.28 11.93
CA ILE A 2 11.49 8.58 10.51
C ILE A 2 10.06 9.05 10.30
N ASP A 3 9.86 10.21 9.68
CA ASP A 3 8.54 10.75 9.40
C ASP A 3 7.86 9.90 8.30
N PHE A 4 6.55 9.72 8.37
CA PHE A 4 5.76 9.08 7.32
C PHE A 4 5.96 9.79 5.97
N LYS A 5 6.11 11.11 5.98
CA LYS A 5 6.42 11.89 4.78
C LYS A 5 7.76 11.49 4.15
N GLU A 6 8.80 11.31 4.95
CA GLU A 6 10.13 10.88 4.48
C GLU A 6 10.08 9.45 3.92
N GLN A 7 9.34 8.56 4.59
CA GLN A 7 9.12 7.21 4.08
C GLN A 7 8.39 7.24 2.74
N LEU A 8 7.32 8.03 2.57
CA LEU A 8 6.65 8.16 1.28
C LEU A 8 7.59 8.64 0.18
N GLN A 9 8.47 9.61 0.47
CA GLN A 9 9.45 10.11 -0.50
C GLN A 9 10.40 9.01 -0.98
N SER A 10 10.79 8.06 -0.12
CA SER A 10 11.61 6.92 -0.53
C SER A 10 10.91 5.96 -1.54
N TYR A 11 9.61 6.12 -1.75
CA TYR A 11 8.80 5.39 -2.73
C TYR A 11 8.30 6.29 -3.87
N ASP A 12 8.88 7.48 -4.06
CA ASP A 12 8.43 8.51 -5.01
C ASP A 12 6.96 8.91 -4.80
N LEU A 13 6.50 8.90 -3.55
CA LEU A 13 5.16 9.29 -3.14
C LEU A 13 5.17 10.60 -2.34
N SER A 14 4.06 11.33 -2.40
CA SER A 14 3.80 12.46 -1.52
C SER A 14 2.41 12.39 -0.91
N LEU A 15 2.19 13.10 0.20
CA LEU A 15 0.87 13.20 0.85
C LEU A 15 -0.20 13.72 -0.12
N VAL A 16 0.14 14.68 -0.97
CA VAL A 16 -0.77 15.22 -2.00
C VAL A 16 -1.15 14.14 -3.02
N GLN A 17 -0.17 13.35 -3.48
CA GLN A 17 -0.44 12.25 -4.40
C GLN A 17 -1.28 11.16 -3.73
N LEU A 18 -1.04 10.88 -2.46
CA LEU A 18 -1.84 9.93 -1.68
C LEU A 18 -3.29 10.38 -1.52
N ALA A 19 -3.52 11.65 -1.19
CA ALA A 19 -4.86 12.23 -1.10
C ALA A 19 -5.60 12.11 -2.44
N LYS A 20 -4.92 12.38 -3.56
CA LYS A 20 -5.48 12.24 -4.91
C LYS A 20 -5.72 10.79 -5.33
N ALA A 21 -4.85 9.87 -4.91
CA ALA A 21 -4.93 8.45 -5.25
C ALA A 21 -5.86 7.65 -4.32
N SER A 22 -6.34 8.27 -3.23
CA SER A 22 -7.22 7.63 -2.27
C SER A 22 -8.56 7.26 -2.93
N PRO A 23 -8.95 5.96 -2.92
CA PRO A 23 -10.20 5.57 -3.54
C PRO A 23 -11.40 6.23 -2.84
N LYS A 24 -12.32 6.82 -3.61
CA LYS A 24 -13.52 7.48 -3.07
C LYS A 24 -14.57 6.50 -2.55
N HIS A 25 -14.68 5.33 -3.18
CA HIS A 25 -15.65 4.30 -2.80
C HIS A 25 -15.08 3.35 -1.75
N LYS A 26 -15.93 2.91 -0.82
CA LYS A 26 -15.56 2.01 0.28
C LYS A 26 -14.98 0.69 -0.22
N ASP A 27 -15.57 0.10 -1.26
CA ASP A 27 -15.12 -1.20 -1.77
C ASP A 27 -13.74 -1.12 -2.39
N ALA A 28 -13.46 -0.08 -3.18
CA ALA A 28 -12.13 0.14 -3.76
C ALA A 28 -11.07 0.36 -2.66
N ARG A 29 -11.41 1.08 -1.58
CA ARG A 29 -10.51 1.22 -0.42
C ARG A 29 -10.25 -0.13 0.25
N ARG A 30 -11.31 -0.90 0.52
CA ARG A 30 -11.20 -2.22 1.17
C ARG A 30 -10.32 -3.15 0.35
N THR A 31 -10.53 -3.22 -0.97
CA THR A 31 -9.70 -4.03 -1.87
C THR A 31 -8.24 -3.61 -1.81
N ALA A 32 -7.93 -2.31 -1.89
CA ALA A 32 -6.54 -1.84 -1.85
C ALA A 32 -5.86 -2.15 -0.50
N ILE A 33 -6.57 -1.98 0.62
CA ILE A 33 -6.06 -2.33 1.96
C ILE A 33 -5.80 -3.84 2.04
N THR A 34 -6.72 -4.67 1.56
CA THR A 34 -6.53 -6.14 1.54
C THR A 34 -5.29 -6.53 0.72
N VAL A 35 -5.09 -5.93 -0.45
CA VAL A 35 -3.89 -6.18 -1.26
C VAL A 35 -2.63 -5.76 -0.52
N ALA A 36 -2.63 -4.61 0.16
CA ALA A 36 -1.49 -4.16 0.97
C ALA A 36 -1.17 -5.11 2.13
N LYS A 37 -2.19 -5.68 2.79
CA LYS A 37 -2.00 -6.70 3.83
C LYS A 37 -1.38 -7.98 3.28
N ILE A 38 -1.84 -8.46 2.13
CA ILE A 38 -1.27 -9.64 1.47
C ILE A 38 0.19 -9.38 1.12
N LEU A 39 0.47 -8.22 0.53
CA LEU A 39 1.83 -7.77 0.22
C LEU A 39 2.74 -7.75 1.46
N PHE A 40 2.22 -7.26 2.60
CA PHE A 40 2.94 -7.20 3.87
C PHE A 40 3.22 -8.59 4.48
N ARG A 41 2.25 -9.50 4.40
CA ARG A 41 2.34 -10.86 4.97
C ARG A 41 3.21 -11.80 4.15
N GLU A 42 3.35 -11.57 2.84
CA GLU A 42 4.12 -12.41 1.93
C GLU A 42 5.59 -11.94 1.88
N PRO A 43 6.55 -12.69 2.47
CA PRO A 43 7.93 -12.22 2.61
C PRO A 43 8.59 -11.85 1.28
N VAL A 44 8.32 -12.65 0.24
CA VAL A 44 8.87 -12.44 -1.12
C VAL A 44 8.34 -11.14 -1.75
N LEU A 45 7.06 -10.83 -1.55
CA LEU A 45 6.46 -9.61 -2.08
C LEU A 45 6.89 -8.38 -1.28
N LYS A 46 6.94 -8.51 0.04
CA LYS A 46 7.43 -7.49 0.96
C LYS A 46 8.86 -7.08 0.59
N ASP A 47 9.76 -8.04 0.49
CA ASP A 47 11.17 -7.85 0.11
C ASP A 47 11.32 -7.24 -1.29
N TYR A 48 10.47 -7.65 -2.25
CA TYR A 48 10.43 -6.98 -3.56
C TYR A 48 10.10 -5.49 -3.43
N VAL A 49 9.06 -5.14 -2.66
CA VAL A 49 8.64 -3.74 -2.50
C VAL A 49 9.66 -2.94 -1.72
N GLU A 50 10.25 -3.50 -0.67
CA GLU A 50 11.26 -2.83 0.14
C GLU A 50 12.53 -2.52 -0.66
N ARG A 51 12.95 -3.43 -1.56
CA ARG A 51 14.13 -3.21 -2.41
C ARG A 51 13.85 -2.39 -3.66
N LYS A 52 12.76 -2.69 -4.38
CA LYS A 52 12.45 -2.07 -5.69
C LYS A 52 11.58 -0.83 -5.58
N LYS A 53 11.01 -0.56 -4.40
CA LYS A 53 10.10 0.57 -4.13
C LYS A 53 8.89 0.62 -5.08
N LYS A 54 8.50 -0.52 -5.64
CA LYS A 54 7.47 -0.66 -6.68
C LYS A 54 6.54 -1.82 -6.37
N LEU A 55 5.27 -1.66 -6.71
CA LEU A 55 4.25 -2.69 -6.53
C LEU A 55 4.49 -3.87 -7.51
N PRO A 56 4.66 -5.12 -7.04
CA PRO A 56 4.88 -6.29 -7.88
C PRO A 56 3.57 -6.77 -8.51
N ILE A 57 3.05 -6.00 -9.46
CA ILE A 57 1.71 -6.22 -10.04
C ILE A 57 1.56 -7.61 -10.65
N LYS A 58 2.59 -8.09 -11.38
CA LYS A 58 2.58 -9.43 -11.98
C LYS A 58 2.42 -10.53 -10.93
N ASN A 59 3.15 -10.43 -9.81
CA ASN A 59 3.08 -11.42 -8.74
C ASN A 59 1.76 -11.31 -7.95
N LEU A 60 1.27 -10.08 -7.75
CA LEU A 60 -0.01 -9.85 -7.08
C LEU A 60 -1.17 -10.43 -7.89
N THR A 61 -1.21 -10.24 -9.22
CA THR A 61 -2.29 -10.80 -10.05
C THR A 61 -2.43 -12.31 -9.97
N GLN A 62 -1.38 -13.03 -9.55
CA GLN A 62 -1.43 -14.48 -9.33
C GLN A 62 -1.91 -14.87 -7.92
N LYS A 63 -1.91 -13.93 -6.97
CA LYS A 63 -2.23 -14.16 -5.55
C LYS A 63 -3.53 -13.52 -5.10
N VAL A 64 -4.09 -12.58 -5.88
CA VAL A 64 -5.31 -11.86 -5.52
C VAL A 64 -6.34 -11.91 -6.64
N HIS A 65 -7.63 -11.97 -6.29
CA HIS A 65 -8.76 -11.88 -7.23
C HIS A 65 -9.02 -10.43 -7.67
N VAL A 66 -7.97 -9.67 -7.99
CA VAL A 66 -8.05 -8.27 -8.40
C VAL A 66 -7.37 -8.12 -9.75
N SER A 67 -8.06 -7.51 -10.70
CA SER A 67 -7.52 -7.32 -12.05
C SER A 67 -6.31 -6.38 -12.05
N LYS A 68 -5.41 -6.59 -13.01
CA LYS A 68 -4.24 -5.71 -13.25
C LYS A 68 -4.64 -4.23 -13.32
N LYS A 69 -5.77 -3.92 -13.98
CA LYS A 69 -6.30 -2.56 -14.13
C LYS A 69 -6.62 -1.91 -12.78
N ILE A 70 -7.21 -2.66 -11.84
CA ILE A 70 -7.56 -2.15 -10.50
C ILE A 70 -6.29 -1.96 -9.66
N LEU A 71 -5.34 -2.89 -9.75
CA LEU A 71 -4.05 -2.79 -9.07
C LEU A 71 -3.25 -1.56 -9.52
N GLU A 72 -3.13 -1.33 -10.82
CA GLU A 72 -2.46 -0.13 -11.37
C GLU A 72 -3.15 1.16 -10.92
N ARG A 73 -4.48 1.22 -10.98
CA ARG A 73 -5.24 2.40 -10.57
C ARG A 73 -5.05 2.74 -9.09
N SER A 74 -4.90 1.71 -8.24
CA SER A 74 -4.82 1.87 -6.78
C SER A 74 -3.39 1.78 -6.26
N ARG A 75 -2.37 1.65 -7.14
CA ARG A 75 -0.99 1.29 -6.75
C ARG A 75 -0.38 2.20 -5.69
N LYS A 76 -0.61 3.51 -5.81
CA LYS A 76 -0.06 4.51 -4.88
C LYS A 76 -0.67 4.37 -3.50
N PHE A 77 -1.97 4.11 -3.44
CA PHE A 77 -2.68 3.89 -2.19
C PHE A 77 -2.29 2.55 -1.53
N ILE A 78 -2.12 1.49 -2.33
CA ILE A 78 -1.62 0.19 -1.86
C ILE A 78 -0.23 0.34 -1.25
N LEU A 79 0.71 0.99 -1.95
CA LEU A 79 2.07 1.23 -1.45
C LEU A 79 2.07 2.09 -0.18
N ALA A 80 1.29 3.16 -0.13
CA ALA A 80 1.17 3.98 1.07
C ALA A 80 0.61 3.18 2.26
N THR A 81 -0.39 2.33 2.02
CA THR A 81 -0.95 1.46 3.06
C THR A 81 0.08 0.45 3.53
N PHE A 82 0.86 -0.13 2.62
CA PHE A 82 1.97 -1.01 2.96
C PHE A 82 3.02 -0.32 3.82
N ILE A 83 3.41 0.91 3.50
CA ILE A 83 4.35 1.72 4.30
C ILE A 83 3.83 1.90 5.74
N ILE A 84 2.53 2.16 5.89
CA ILE A 84 1.89 2.28 7.21
C ILE A 84 1.91 0.96 8.00
N LEU A 85 1.77 -0.17 7.30
CA LEU A 85 1.85 -1.50 7.89
C LEU A 85 3.30 -1.87 8.28
N THR A 86 4.30 -1.46 7.49
CA THR A 86 5.71 -1.77 7.75
C THR A 86 6.38 -0.86 8.76
N GLY A 87 6.00 0.42 8.81
CA GLY A 87 6.59 1.40 9.74
C GLY A 87 5.82 1.51 11.06
N ASP A 88 6.46 2.00 12.11
CA ASP A 88 5.90 2.19 13.46
C ASP A 88 4.98 3.42 13.56
N PHE A 89 4.06 3.55 12.61
CA PHE A 89 3.12 4.67 12.54
C PHE A 89 1.83 4.38 13.30
N THR A 90 1.93 4.15 14.61
CA THR A 90 0.80 3.72 15.47
C THR A 90 -0.45 4.61 15.31
N TYR A 91 -0.27 5.93 15.28
CA TYR A 91 -1.38 6.89 15.07
C TYR A 91 -2.06 6.75 13.69
N LEU A 92 -1.28 6.54 12.62
CA LEU A 92 -1.82 6.34 11.27
C LEU A 92 -2.49 4.97 11.11
N ARG A 93 -1.99 3.95 11.80
CA ARG A 93 -2.60 2.61 11.86
C ARG A 93 -4.00 2.67 12.49
N GLU A 94 -4.18 3.41 13.59
CA GLU A 94 -5.49 3.62 14.21
C GLU A 94 -6.46 4.38 13.29
N TYR A 95 -5.99 5.44 12.63
CA TYR A 95 -6.82 6.24 11.72
C TYR A 95 -7.38 5.41 10.55
N LEU A 96 -6.60 4.48 10.01
CA LEU A 96 -7.04 3.63 8.91
C LEU A 96 -7.97 2.47 9.33
N LYS A 97 -8.22 2.30 10.63
CA LYS A 97 -9.04 1.19 11.20
C LYS A 97 -8.74 -0.15 10.54
N VAL A 98 -7.46 -0.45 10.32
CA VAL A 98 -7.03 -1.72 9.72
C VAL A 98 -6.93 -2.74 10.86
N PRO A 99 -7.91 -3.64 11.08
CA PRO A 99 -7.76 -4.66 12.10
C PRO A 99 -6.78 -5.72 11.60
N LEU A 100 -6.00 -6.33 12.50
CA LEU A 100 -5.10 -7.43 12.16
C LEU A 100 -5.86 -8.59 11.51
#